data_AF-A0A8H3H996-F1
#
_entry.id   AF-A0A8H3H996-F1
#
_cell.length_a   1.000
_cell.length_b   1.000
_cell.length_c   1.000
_cell.angle_alpha   90.00
_cell.angle_beta   90.00
_cell.angle_gamma   90.00
#
_symmetry.space_group_name_H-M   'P 1'
#
loop_
_entity.id
_entity.type
_entity.pdbx_description
1 polymer ?
#
loop_
_entity_poly.entity_id
_entity_poly.type
_entity_poly.pdbx_seq_one_letter_code
_entity_poly.pdbx_strand_id
1 'polypeptide(L)'
;MDKFWTDFTNKRVDIVEQLYKGRVCIIQEDLIKKIPDDLVPVDVQTPSFYLQGHIGSGDTSIPDDPLSINLRKLLRADVVLKKEDKSMYYPEGLDAWTLEVFRSSVRYDPELSKIAKALLNTLQHPNACYLEMRTLGKVFLCGRCTREPHYHTWNGILDHYMREYGVHEHVCKKNKNASESGKEIEIVFRHDTDRIDDENPLVHVVPVAKQEPVPTTGTIVSMSRCKLCYRIAHIYQTGVPQISRHVKEVHLIEEPVLGEHYTEPFPYRV
;
A
#
# COMPACT_ATOMS: atom_id res chain seq x y z
N MET A 1 39.89 -31.11 -22.75
CA MET A 1 38.61 -30.44 -23.04
C MET A 1 37.93 -29.98 -21.73
N ASP A 2 38.02 -30.76 -20.66
CA ASP A 2 37.42 -30.42 -19.34
C ASP A 2 37.94 -29.14 -18.68
N LYS A 3 39.25 -28.85 -18.77
CA LYS A 3 39.82 -27.62 -18.17
C LYS A 3 39.23 -26.34 -18.76
N PHE A 4 38.96 -26.33 -20.07
CA PHE A 4 38.35 -25.17 -20.74
C PHE A 4 36.89 -24.97 -20.30
N TRP A 5 36.11 -26.05 -20.17
CA TRP A 5 34.72 -25.96 -19.74
C TRP A 5 34.59 -25.51 -18.29
N THR A 6 35.47 -25.98 -17.39
CA THR A 6 35.52 -25.52 -16.00
C THR A 6 35.94 -24.05 -15.92
N ASP A 7 37.00 -23.65 -16.64
CA ASP A 7 37.47 -22.25 -16.67
C ASP A 7 36.40 -21.32 -17.28
N PHE A 8 35.72 -21.75 -18.33
CA PHE A 8 34.64 -21.00 -18.96
C PHE A 8 33.43 -20.87 -18.04
N THR A 9 33.04 -21.94 -17.33
CA THR A 9 31.89 -21.91 -16.41
C THR A 9 32.17 -21.01 -15.22
N ASN A 10 33.37 -21.06 -14.64
CA ASN A 10 33.78 -20.17 -13.55
C ASN A 10 33.83 -18.71 -14.02
N LYS A 11 34.49 -18.43 -15.16
CA LYS A 11 34.54 -17.08 -15.72
C LYS A 11 33.18 -16.56 -16.16
N ARG A 12 32.26 -17.44 -16.58
CA ARG A 12 30.89 -17.07 -16.95
C ARG A 12 30.14 -16.56 -15.73
N VAL A 13 30.30 -17.18 -14.56
CA VAL A 13 29.70 -16.67 -13.31
C VAL A 13 30.25 -15.28 -13.00
N ASP A 14 31.57 -15.11 -13.05
CA ASP A 14 32.22 -13.82 -12.77
C ASP A 14 31.80 -12.73 -13.76
N ILE A 15 31.73 -13.05 -15.06
CA ILE A 15 31.31 -12.12 -16.12
C ILE A 15 29.83 -11.74 -15.94
N VAL A 16 28.96 -12.72 -15.66
CA VAL A 16 27.54 -12.45 -15.40
C VAL A 16 27.37 -11.58 -14.16
N GLU A 17 28.11 -11.85 -13.10
CA GLU A 17 28.07 -11.06 -11.87
C GLU A 17 28.60 -9.64 -12.08
N GLN A 18 29.71 -9.46 -12.80
CA GLN A 18 30.26 -8.14 -13.10
C GLN A 18 29.34 -7.31 -14.02
N LEU A 19 28.80 -7.94 -15.08
CA LEU A 19 27.83 -7.29 -15.96
C LEU A 19 26.54 -6.93 -15.20
N TYR A 20 26.09 -7.81 -14.31
CA TYR A 20 24.93 -7.57 -13.47
C TYR A 20 25.18 -6.42 -12.49
N LYS A 21 26.30 -6.43 -11.75
CA LYS A 21 26.69 -5.35 -10.83
C LYS A 21 26.77 -3.99 -11.54
N GLY A 22 27.45 -3.93 -12.68
CA GLY A 22 27.56 -2.70 -13.47
C GLY A 22 26.20 -2.16 -13.92
N ARG A 23 25.31 -3.05 -14.39
CA ARG A 23 23.95 -2.68 -14.80
C ARG A 23 23.07 -2.24 -13.63
N VAL A 24 23.19 -2.87 -12.46
CA VAL A 24 22.45 -2.50 -11.25
C VAL A 24 22.83 -1.09 -10.80
N CYS A 25 24.11 -0.72 -10.78
CA CYS A 25 24.53 0.64 -10.43
C CYS A 25 23.90 1.69 -11.36
N ILE A 26 23.93 1.44 -12.67
CA ILE A 26 23.33 2.34 -13.66
C ILE A 26 21.82 2.49 -13.45
N ILE A 27 21.11 1.40 -13.12
CA ILE A 27 19.68 1.45 -12.84
C ILE A 27 19.39 2.20 -11.54
N GLN A 28 20.18 1.98 -10.49
CA GLN A 28 20.03 2.71 -9.23
C GLN A 28 20.19 4.21 -9.45
N GLU A 29 21.24 4.64 -10.15
CA GLU A 29 21.45 6.06 -10.49
C GLU A 29 20.27 6.66 -11.25
N ASP A 30 19.72 5.91 -12.19
CA ASP A 30 18.58 6.37 -12.98
C ASP A 30 17.27 6.41 -12.19
N LEU A 31 17.05 5.46 -11.28
CA LEU A 31 15.90 5.51 -10.37
C LEU A 31 16.02 6.67 -9.39
N ILE A 32 17.23 6.95 -8.90
CA ILE A 32 17.48 8.10 -8.02
C ILE A 32 17.11 9.42 -8.70
N LYS A 33 17.44 9.58 -9.98
CA LYS A 33 17.06 10.78 -10.74
C LYS A 33 15.54 10.93 -10.93
N LYS A 34 14.75 9.88 -10.67
CA LYS A 34 13.29 9.87 -10.83
C LYS A 34 12.55 10.14 -9.52
N ILE A 35 13.21 10.05 -8.37
CA ILE A 35 12.59 10.27 -7.05
C ILE A 35 12.92 11.70 -6.54
N PRO A 36 12.15 12.26 -5.60
CA PRO A 36 12.44 13.59 -5.05
C PRO A 36 13.83 13.69 -4.37
N ASP A 37 14.52 14.80 -4.61
CA ASP A 37 15.88 15.03 -4.11
C ASP A 37 15.94 15.19 -2.58
N ASP A 38 14.87 15.73 -1.99
CA ASP A 38 14.71 16.04 -0.56
C ASP A 38 14.42 14.80 0.31
N LEU A 39 14.32 13.60 -0.30
CA LEU A 39 14.12 12.37 0.44
C LEU A 39 15.28 12.09 1.41
N VAL A 40 14.93 11.93 2.68
CA VAL A 40 15.84 11.46 3.73
C VAL A 40 16.02 9.95 3.58
N PRO A 41 17.25 9.40 3.57
CA PRO A 41 17.47 7.95 3.44
C PRO A 41 16.81 7.15 4.58
N VAL A 42 16.49 5.86 4.34
CA VAL A 42 16.05 4.96 5.41
C VAL A 42 17.06 4.86 6.54
N ASP A 43 16.56 4.73 7.76
CA ASP A 43 17.38 4.33 8.90
C ASP A 43 17.65 2.82 8.80
N VAL A 44 18.92 2.45 8.63
CA VAL A 44 19.34 1.06 8.42
C VAL A 44 19.59 0.32 9.72
N GLN A 45 19.52 1.02 10.86
CA GLN A 45 19.75 0.45 12.18
C GLN A 45 18.61 0.84 13.11
N THR A 46 17.50 0.10 13.05
CA THR A 46 16.47 0.18 14.08
C THR A 46 16.63 -0.99 15.05
N PRO A 47 16.16 -0.87 16.31
CA PRO A 47 16.18 -1.99 17.26
C PRO A 47 15.48 -3.26 16.76
N SER A 48 14.63 -3.13 15.73
CA SER A 48 13.77 -4.19 15.23
C SER A 48 14.20 -4.75 13.87
N PHE A 49 15.12 -4.11 13.14
CA PHE A 49 15.53 -4.54 11.82
C PHE A 49 16.98 -4.15 11.49
N TYR A 50 17.73 -5.07 10.88
CA TYR A 50 19.08 -4.81 10.36
C TYR A 50 19.16 -5.22 8.89
N LEU A 51 19.57 -4.30 8.02
CA LEU A 51 19.75 -4.56 6.60
C LEU A 51 21.22 -4.87 6.31
N GLN A 52 21.48 -6.10 5.89
CA GLN A 52 22.82 -6.53 5.50
C GLN A 52 22.88 -6.85 4.01
N GLY A 53 23.82 -6.23 3.30
CA GLY A 53 24.14 -6.60 1.93
C GLY A 53 25.09 -7.79 1.91
N HIS A 54 24.67 -8.91 1.33
CA HIS A 54 25.60 -10.01 1.03
C HIS A 54 26.11 -9.86 -0.41
N ILE A 55 27.40 -9.56 -0.55
CA ILE A 55 28.10 -9.71 -1.82
C ILE A 55 28.61 -11.15 -1.86
N GLY A 56 28.20 -11.94 -2.84
CA GLY A 56 28.61 -13.33 -3.00
C GLY A 56 30.13 -13.45 -3.19
N SER A 57 30.84 -13.73 -2.12
CA SER A 57 32.19 -14.30 -2.10
C SER A 57 32.41 -14.79 -0.67
N GLY A 58 33.07 -15.93 -0.48
CA GLY A 58 33.29 -16.59 0.82
C GLY A 58 34.19 -15.82 1.80
N ASP A 59 34.21 -14.50 1.72
CA ASP A 59 34.88 -13.62 2.64
C ASP A 59 33.92 -13.26 3.78
N THR A 60 34.19 -13.82 4.96
CA THR A 60 33.41 -13.60 6.20
C THR A 60 33.68 -12.23 6.82
N SER A 61 34.54 -11.42 6.21
CA SER A 61 34.68 -10.01 6.51
C SER A 61 33.49 -9.25 5.92
N ILE A 62 32.41 -9.17 6.69
CA ILE A 62 31.31 -8.25 6.42
C ILE A 62 31.94 -6.87 6.29
N PRO A 63 31.98 -6.23 5.10
CA PRO A 63 32.41 -4.85 5.03
C PRO A 63 31.39 -4.06 5.85
N ASP A 64 31.87 -3.21 6.75
CA ASP A 64 31.08 -2.23 7.50
C ASP A 64 30.34 -1.22 6.60
N ASP A 65 30.26 -1.47 5.29
CA ASP A 65 29.71 -0.55 4.29
C ASP A 65 28.17 -0.46 4.47
N PRO A 66 27.69 0.58 5.16
CA PRO A 66 26.27 0.77 5.34
C PRO A 66 25.74 1.23 3.99
N LEU A 67 24.84 0.43 3.38
CA LEU A 67 24.15 0.69 2.11
C LEU A 67 24.24 2.16 1.66
N SER A 68 24.70 2.40 0.43
CA SER A 68 24.89 3.78 -0.08
C SER A 68 23.66 4.65 0.17
N ILE A 69 23.86 5.96 0.37
CA ILE A 69 22.74 6.90 0.63
C ILE A 69 21.65 6.76 -0.42
N ASN A 70 22.04 6.64 -1.68
CA ASN A 70 21.13 6.41 -2.81
C ASN A 70 20.33 5.11 -2.63
N LEU A 71 21.01 3.99 -2.35
CA LEU A 71 20.33 2.73 -2.13
C LEU A 71 19.33 2.82 -0.95
N ARG A 72 19.71 3.52 0.12
CA ARG A 72 18.83 3.77 1.27
C ARG A 72 17.62 4.65 0.93
N LYS A 73 17.75 5.62 0.01
CA LYS A 73 16.59 6.38 -0.49
C LYS A 73 15.65 5.47 -1.29
N LEU A 74 16.19 4.61 -2.16
CA LEU A 74 15.39 3.67 -2.96
C LEU A 74 14.65 2.63 -2.13
N LEU A 75 15.15 2.31 -0.93
CA LEU A 75 14.55 1.34 -0.02
C LEU A 75 13.42 1.90 0.85
N ARG A 76 13.14 3.20 0.80
CA ARG A 76 12.05 3.80 1.58
C ARG A 76 10.68 3.20 1.21
N ALA A 77 9.85 2.96 2.22
CA ALA A 77 8.50 2.42 2.06
C ALA A 77 7.51 3.39 1.40
N ASP A 78 7.83 4.67 1.30
CA ASP A 78 7.08 5.69 0.56
C ASP A 78 7.74 6.11 -0.75
N VAL A 79 8.79 5.41 -1.21
CA VAL A 79 9.29 5.54 -2.58
C VAL A 79 8.62 4.47 -3.41
N VAL A 80 7.40 4.78 -3.87
CA VAL A 80 6.61 3.87 -4.70
C VAL A 80 6.96 4.11 -6.17
N LEU A 81 7.39 3.05 -6.83
CA LEU A 81 7.65 3.05 -8.26
C LEU A 81 6.47 2.39 -8.98
N LYS A 82 6.27 2.73 -10.25
CA LYS A 82 5.25 2.16 -11.10
C LYS A 82 5.88 1.69 -12.39
N LYS A 83 5.56 0.46 -12.78
CA LYS A 83 5.82 -0.10 -14.11
C LYS A 83 4.49 -0.51 -14.69
N GLU A 84 4.15 0.07 -15.84
CA GLU A 84 2.80 -0.06 -16.43
C GLU A 84 1.75 0.39 -15.39
N ASP A 85 0.87 -0.53 -14.96
CA ASP A 85 -0.15 -0.32 -13.94
C ASP A 85 0.15 -1.01 -12.60
N LYS A 86 1.37 -1.55 -12.44
CA LYS A 86 1.77 -2.25 -11.22
C LYS A 86 2.68 -1.39 -10.36
N SER A 87 2.31 -1.20 -9.10
CA SER A 87 3.18 -0.63 -8.07
C SER A 87 4.32 -1.60 -7.74
N MET A 88 5.52 -1.08 -7.51
CA MET A 88 6.69 -1.86 -7.16
C MET A 88 7.66 -1.06 -6.29
N TYR A 89 8.57 -1.77 -5.64
CA TYR A 89 9.63 -1.20 -4.82
C TYR A 89 10.98 -1.70 -5.28
N TYR A 90 12.04 -0.96 -5.00
CA TYR A 90 13.39 -1.50 -5.17
C TYR A 90 13.68 -2.55 -4.08
N PRO A 91 14.33 -3.69 -4.36
CA PRO A 91 14.85 -4.17 -5.65
C PRO A 91 13.88 -5.08 -6.43
N GLU A 92 12.58 -5.06 -6.15
CA GLU A 92 11.62 -5.95 -6.79
C GLU A 92 11.65 -5.82 -8.32
N GLY A 93 11.62 -6.96 -9.02
CA GLY A 93 11.62 -6.99 -10.48
C GLY A 93 12.98 -6.69 -11.13
N LEU A 94 14.04 -6.51 -10.35
CA LEU A 94 15.42 -6.54 -10.86
C LEU A 94 15.88 -8.00 -10.97
N ASP A 95 15.50 -8.66 -12.04
CA ASP A 95 16.15 -9.90 -12.47
C ASP A 95 17.11 -9.62 -13.62
N ALA A 96 18.13 -10.48 -13.81
CA ALA A 96 19.22 -10.26 -14.76
C ALA A 96 18.76 -10.08 -16.22
N TRP A 97 17.55 -10.54 -16.56
CA TRP A 97 17.01 -10.56 -17.91
C TRP A 97 16.12 -9.35 -18.23
N THR A 98 15.65 -8.61 -17.22
CA THR A 98 14.69 -7.51 -17.40
C THR A 98 15.29 -6.12 -17.23
N LEU A 99 16.58 -5.99 -16.89
CA LEU A 99 17.26 -4.74 -16.54
C LEU A 99 17.09 -3.59 -17.55
N GLU A 100 17.17 -3.86 -18.86
CA GLU A 100 17.01 -2.79 -19.88
C GLU A 100 15.56 -2.34 -20.03
N VAL A 101 14.61 -3.28 -19.99
CA VAL A 101 13.16 -2.98 -20.01
C VAL A 101 12.75 -2.27 -18.72
N PHE A 102 13.34 -2.66 -17.60
CA PHE A 102 13.12 -2.07 -16.28
C PHE A 102 13.49 -0.57 -16.30
N ARG A 103 14.66 -0.24 -16.85
CA ARG A 103 15.18 1.13 -16.88
C ARG A 103 14.25 2.12 -17.59
N SER A 104 13.68 1.74 -18.73
CA SER A 104 12.86 2.64 -19.57
C SER A 104 11.40 2.73 -19.15
N SER A 105 10.85 1.70 -18.48
CA SER A 105 9.42 1.61 -18.17
C SER A 105 9.04 2.02 -16.74
N VAL A 106 10.02 2.08 -15.82
CA VAL A 106 9.76 2.42 -14.41
C VAL A 106 9.73 3.92 -14.21
N ARG A 107 8.71 4.41 -13.51
CA ARG A 107 8.54 5.81 -13.09
C ARG A 107 8.22 5.90 -11.60
N TYR A 108 8.51 7.04 -10.99
CA TYR A 108 8.04 7.34 -9.64
C TYR A 108 6.52 7.58 -9.66
N ASP A 109 5.82 7.06 -8.66
CA ASP A 109 4.38 7.25 -8.48
C ASP A 109 4.12 8.26 -7.35
N PRO A 110 3.88 9.54 -7.66
CA PRO A 110 3.72 10.57 -6.64
C PRO A 110 2.45 10.39 -5.80
N GLU A 111 1.38 9.82 -6.35
CA GLU A 111 0.11 9.66 -5.66
C GLU A 111 0.20 8.55 -4.61
N LEU A 112 0.68 7.37 -5.01
CA LEU A 112 0.91 6.27 -4.08
C LEU A 112 1.98 6.60 -3.05
N SER A 113 3.02 7.32 -3.45
CA SER A 113 4.08 7.78 -2.52
C SER A 113 3.54 8.78 -1.49
N LYS A 114 2.63 9.69 -1.89
CA LYS A 114 1.94 10.59 -0.95
C LYS A 114 1.11 9.80 0.07
N ILE A 115 0.34 8.82 -0.37
CA ILE A 115 -0.45 7.94 0.51
C ILE A 115 0.49 7.19 1.47
N ALA A 116 1.52 6.54 0.94
CA ALA A 116 2.50 5.81 1.73
C ALA A 116 3.14 6.68 2.82
N LYS A 117 3.56 7.90 2.47
CA LYS A 117 4.11 8.87 3.42
C LYS A 117 3.13 9.21 4.54
N ALA A 118 1.86 9.44 4.22
CA ALA A 118 0.84 9.73 5.23
C ALA A 118 0.58 8.54 6.18
N LEU A 119 0.56 7.31 5.63
CA LEU A 119 0.42 6.09 6.44
C LEU A 119 1.63 5.89 7.36
N LEU A 120 2.85 6.05 6.84
CA LEU A 120 4.08 5.94 7.63
C LEU A 120 4.16 6.98 8.75
N ASN A 121 3.74 8.22 8.48
CA ASN A 121 3.65 9.26 9.51
C ASN A 121 2.66 8.87 10.62
N THR A 122 1.52 8.30 10.27
CA THR A 122 0.52 7.81 11.23
C THR A 122 1.09 6.70 12.11
N LEU A 123 1.93 5.83 11.53
CA LEU A 123 2.65 4.78 12.26
C LEU A 123 3.86 5.29 13.04
N GLN A 124 4.17 6.59 12.98
CA GLN A 124 5.38 7.19 13.58
C GLN A 124 6.69 6.60 13.04
N HIS A 125 6.66 6.06 11.82
CA HIS A 125 7.82 5.49 11.13
C HIS A 125 8.01 6.15 9.75
N PRO A 126 8.21 7.49 9.68
CA PRO A 126 8.21 8.26 8.42
C PRO A 126 9.29 7.86 7.42
N ASN A 127 10.34 7.16 7.87
CA ASN A 127 11.49 6.76 7.05
C ASN A 127 11.63 5.23 6.98
N ALA A 128 10.55 4.47 7.22
CA ALA A 128 10.60 3.00 7.26
C ALA A 128 11.11 2.39 5.95
N CYS A 129 11.75 1.22 6.06
CA CYS A 129 12.15 0.44 4.89
C CYS A 129 10.97 -0.32 4.31
N TYR A 130 10.82 -0.35 2.98
CA TYR A 130 9.82 -1.18 2.31
C TYR A 130 9.94 -2.66 2.71
N LEU A 131 11.17 -3.18 2.83
CA LEU A 131 11.41 -4.57 3.18
C LEU A 131 10.91 -4.89 4.59
N GLU A 132 11.11 -3.97 5.53
CA GLU A 132 10.56 -4.06 6.89
C GLU A 132 9.02 -4.10 6.83
N MET A 133 8.39 -3.14 6.14
CA MET A 133 6.93 -3.07 6.00
C MET A 133 6.34 -4.32 5.34
N ARG A 134 7.05 -4.91 4.37
CA ARG A 134 6.66 -6.16 3.73
C ARG A 134 6.71 -7.35 4.69
N THR A 135 7.75 -7.44 5.53
CA THR A 135 7.92 -8.57 6.46
C THR A 135 6.85 -8.63 7.54
N LEU A 136 6.22 -7.49 7.86
CA LEU A 136 5.08 -7.44 8.78
C LEU A 136 3.86 -8.22 8.27
N GLY A 137 3.77 -8.50 6.97
CA GLY A 137 2.70 -9.32 6.39
C GLY A 137 1.33 -8.64 6.47
N LYS A 138 0.28 -9.43 6.70
CA LYS A 138 -1.11 -8.95 6.73
C LYS A 138 -1.51 -8.44 8.12
N VAL A 139 -0.96 -7.31 8.53
CA VAL A 139 -1.23 -6.71 9.85
C VAL A 139 -1.77 -5.28 9.78
N PHE A 140 -1.83 -4.69 8.59
CA PHE A 140 -2.27 -3.32 8.40
C PHE A 140 -3.80 -3.27 8.31
N LEU A 141 -4.43 -2.54 9.22
CA LEU A 141 -5.87 -2.32 9.23
C LEU A 141 -6.15 -0.86 8.90
N CYS A 142 -7.04 -0.60 7.96
CA CYS A 142 -7.50 0.76 7.67
C CYS A 142 -8.34 1.30 8.84
N GLY A 143 -7.92 2.42 9.46
CA GLY A 143 -8.67 3.06 10.54
C GLY A 143 -9.81 3.98 10.08
N ARG A 144 -9.95 4.16 8.76
CA ARG A 144 -10.98 5.02 8.14
C ARG A 144 -12.19 4.25 7.61
N CYS A 145 -12.07 2.94 7.49
CA CYS A 145 -13.13 2.09 6.97
C CYS A 145 -14.25 1.90 7.99
N THR A 146 -15.49 2.09 7.54
CA THR A 146 -16.67 1.81 8.36
C THR A 146 -17.15 0.36 8.27
N ARG A 147 -16.53 -0.45 7.40
CA ARG A 147 -16.84 -1.88 7.18
C ARG A 147 -16.20 -2.79 8.23
N GLU A 148 -16.42 -4.09 8.08
CA GLU A 148 -15.75 -5.14 8.81
C GLU A 148 -14.22 -5.04 8.65
N PRO A 149 -13.43 -5.38 9.69
CA PRO A 149 -11.98 -5.33 9.62
C PRO A 149 -11.43 -6.15 8.45
N HIS A 150 -10.55 -5.54 7.67
CA HIS A 150 -9.79 -6.22 6.63
C HIS A 150 -8.31 -5.96 6.85
N TYR A 151 -7.53 -7.03 6.99
CA TYR A 151 -6.09 -6.96 7.23
C TYR A 151 -5.33 -7.04 5.90
N HIS A 152 -4.59 -5.98 5.61
CA HIS A 152 -3.84 -5.79 4.38
C HIS A 152 -2.36 -6.05 4.60
N THR A 153 -1.66 -6.41 3.52
CA THR A 153 -0.21 -6.21 3.42
C THR A 153 0.10 -4.73 3.22
N TRP A 154 1.38 -4.34 3.26
CA TRP A 154 1.78 -2.96 2.96
C TRP A 154 1.26 -2.49 1.59
N ASN A 155 1.54 -3.22 0.51
CA ASN A 155 0.98 -2.90 -0.81
C ASN A 155 -0.56 -2.90 -0.80
N GLY A 156 -1.17 -3.87 -0.11
CA GLY A 156 -2.62 -3.99 -0.07
C GLY A 156 -3.32 -2.82 0.62
N ILE A 157 -2.69 -2.16 1.60
CA ILE A 157 -3.28 -0.99 2.25
C ILE A 157 -3.14 0.26 1.38
N LEU A 158 -2.06 0.37 0.60
CA LEU A 158 -1.91 1.46 -0.38
C LEU A 158 -2.92 1.35 -1.52
N ASP A 159 -3.07 0.14 -2.08
CA ASP A 159 -4.05 -0.15 -3.12
C ASP A 159 -5.48 0.13 -2.62
N HIS A 160 -5.75 -0.17 -1.34
CA HIS A 160 -7.01 0.15 -0.70
C HIS A 160 -7.29 1.66 -0.71
N TYR A 161 -6.36 2.50 -0.29
CA TYR A 161 -6.55 3.96 -0.29
C TYR A 161 -6.75 4.52 -1.71
N MET A 162 -6.00 4.04 -2.71
CA MET A 162 -6.21 4.42 -4.11
C MET A 162 -7.61 4.04 -4.61
N ARG A 163 -8.07 2.84 -4.27
CA ARG A 163 -9.42 2.39 -4.62
C ARG A 163 -10.49 3.26 -3.96
N GLU A 164 -10.33 3.59 -2.69
CA GLU A 164 -11.29 4.42 -1.95
C GLU A 164 -11.36 5.85 -2.52
N TYR A 165 -10.23 6.41 -2.99
CA TYR A 165 -10.22 7.67 -3.73
C TYR A 165 -11.08 7.59 -5.01
N GLY A 166 -10.86 6.56 -5.83
CA GLY A 166 -11.67 6.36 -7.05
C GLY A 166 -13.16 6.09 -6.77
N VAL A 167 -13.47 5.36 -5.69
CA VAL A 167 -14.85 5.18 -5.22
C VAL A 167 -15.47 6.53 -4.84
N HIS A 168 -14.74 7.35 -4.09
CA HIS A 168 -15.20 8.67 -3.67
C HIS A 168 -15.46 9.59 -4.87
N GLU A 169 -14.54 9.68 -5.84
CA GLU A 169 -14.76 10.48 -7.05
C GLU A 169 -16.01 10.05 -7.82
N HIS A 170 -16.20 8.73 -7.97
CA HIS A 170 -17.39 8.18 -8.63
C HIS A 170 -18.68 8.52 -7.87
N VAL A 171 -18.65 8.45 -6.54
CA VAL A 171 -19.76 8.80 -5.67
C VAL A 171 -20.08 10.30 -5.75
N CYS A 172 -19.07 11.18 -5.70
CA CYS A 172 -19.26 12.62 -5.87
C CYS A 172 -19.86 12.98 -7.23
N LYS A 173 -19.40 12.32 -8.30
CA LYS A 173 -19.97 12.50 -9.64
C LYS A 173 -21.45 12.13 -9.69
N LYS A 174 -21.81 10.99 -9.09
CA LYS A 174 -23.22 10.57 -8.97
C LYS A 174 -24.05 11.55 -8.14
N ASN A 175 -23.50 12.03 -7.03
CA ASN A 175 -24.15 12.99 -6.15
C ASN A 175 -24.45 14.31 -6.88
N LYS A 176 -23.46 14.84 -7.61
CA LYS A 176 -23.63 16.06 -8.42
C LYS A 176 -24.73 15.91 -9.48
N ASN A 177 -24.81 14.75 -10.15
CA ASN A 177 -25.89 14.48 -11.10
C ASN A 177 -27.25 14.38 -10.41
N ALA A 178 -27.29 13.94 -9.15
CA ALA A 178 -28.52 13.86 -8.36
C ALA A 178 -28.99 15.24 -7.87
N SER A 179 -28.09 16.23 -7.71
CA SER A 179 -28.41 17.62 -7.36
C SER A 179 -29.42 18.25 -8.33
N GLU A 180 -29.34 17.94 -9.63
CA GLU A 180 -30.30 18.41 -10.65
C GLU A 180 -31.74 17.96 -10.37
N SER A 181 -31.90 16.87 -9.61
CA SER A 181 -33.19 16.32 -9.19
C SER A 181 -33.53 16.58 -7.72
N GLY A 182 -32.76 17.42 -7.03
CA GLY A 182 -32.95 17.72 -5.60
C GLY A 182 -32.67 16.53 -4.67
N LYS A 183 -31.86 15.55 -5.12
CA LYS A 183 -31.55 14.32 -4.37
C LYS A 183 -30.12 14.28 -3.85
N GLU A 184 -29.44 15.42 -3.82
CA GLU A 184 -28.09 15.49 -3.29
C GLU A 184 -28.06 15.12 -1.81
N ILE A 185 -26.94 14.54 -1.41
CA ILE A 185 -26.66 14.15 -0.04
C ILE A 185 -25.30 14.70 0.37
N GLU A 186 -25.10 14.88 1.66
CA GLU A 186 -23.77 15.17 2.19
C GLU A 186 -22.89 13.92 2.14
N ILE A 187 -21.65 14.07 1.69
CA ILE A 187 -20.69 12.97 1.55
C ILE A 187 -19.31 13.45 1.99
N VAL A 188 -18.78 12.80 3.03
CA VAL A 188 -17.44 13.07 3.56
C VAL A 188 -16.45 12.01 3.07
N PHE A 189 -15.30 12.46 2.53
CA PHE A 189 -14.20 11.57 2.21
C PHE A 189 -13.44 11.16 3.47
N ARG A 190 -13.73 9.97 4.00
CA ARG A 190 -13.07 9.46 5.21
C ARG A 190 -11.63 9.02 4.99
N HIS A 191 -11.22 8.73 3.76
CA HIS A 191 -9.88 8.27 3.43
C HIS A 191 -8.96 9.41 2.94
N ASP A 192 -9.32 10.67 3.22
CA ASP A 192 -8.44 11.81 2.96
C ASP A 192 -7.18 11.71 3.82
N THR A 193 -6.02 11.59 3.16
CA THR A 193 -4.72 11.44 3.81
C THR A 193 -4.17 12.75 4.36
N ASP A 194 -4.72 13.89 3.94
CA ASP A 194 -4.34 15.21 4.46
C ASP A 194 -5.12 15.57 5.74
N ARG A 195 -6.20 14.83 6.04
CA ARG A 195 -7.03 15.05 7.23
C ARG A 195 -6.42 14.35 8.45
N ILE A 196 -5.99 15.15 9.43
CA ILE A 196 -5.55 14.69 10.75
C ILE A 196 -6.78 14.40 11.61
N ASP A 197 -6.80 13.22 12.23
CA ASP A 197 -7.86 12.77 13.14
C ASP A 197 -7.23 11.77 14.12
N ASP A 198 -6.98 12.25 15.33
CA ASP A 198 -6.28 11.45 16.35
C ASP A 198 -7.15 10.31 16.89
N GLU A 199 -8.48 10.44 16.81
CA GLU A 199 -9.41 9.40 17.24
C GLU A 199 -9.53 8.28 16.20
N ASN A 200 -9.35 8.59 14.92
CA ASN A 200 -9.43 7.65 13.81
C ASN A 200 -8.19 7.74 12.92
N PRO A 201 -7.02 7.21 13.32
CA PRO A 201 -5.82 7.29 12.51
C PRO A 201 -6.00 6.59 11.15
N LEU A 202 -5.15 6.93 10.17
CA LEU A 202 -5.24 6.36 8.83
C LEU A 202 -5.05 4.83 8.80
N VAL A 203 -4.15 4.32 9.65
CA VAL A 203 -3.79 2.90 9.69
C VAL A 203 -3.44 2.46 11.11
N HIS A 204 -3.81 1.23 11.43
CA HIS A 204 -3.39 0.53 12.63
C HIS A 204 -2.55 -0.70 12.26
N VAL A 205 -1.62 -1.07 13.13
CA VAL A 205 -0.93 -2.37 13.07
C VAL A 205 -1.57 -3.29 14.12
N VAL A 206 -2.20 -4.37 13.65
CA VAL A 206 -2.87 -5.36 14.49
C VAL A 206 -2.08 -6.67 14.47
N PRO A 207 -1.46 -7.07 15.60
CA PRO A 207 -0.75 -8.35 15.69
C PRO A 207 -1.65 -9.51 15.31
N VAL A 208 -1.12 -10.52 14.61
CA VAL A 208 -1.88 -11.68 14.12
C VAL A 208 -2.70 -12.35 15.22
N ALA A 209 -2.15 -12.46 16.44
CA ALA A 209 -2.84 -13.04 17.60
C ALA A 209 -4.07 -12.25 18.08
N LYS A 210 -4.23 -11.00 17.66
CA LYS A 210 -5.36 -10.12 18.00
C LYS A 210 -6.29 -9.86 16.80
N GLN A 211 -6.06 -10.53 15.68
CA GLN A 211 -6.90 -10.35 14.49
C GLN A 211 -8.25 -11.03 14.68
N GLU A 212 -9.31 -10.32 14.29
CA GLU A 212 -10.65 -10.88 14.24
C GLU A 212 -10.76 -11.89 13.09
N PRO A 213 -11.50 -13.01 13.30
CA PRO A 213 -11.71 -13.98 12.24
C PRO A 213 -12.51 -13.36 11.10
N VAL A 214 -12.00 -13.51 9.87
CA VAL A 214 -12.71 -13.10 8.66
C VAL A 214 -13.80 -14.13 8.36
N PRO A 215 -15.06 -13.71 8.08
CA PRO A 215 -16.12 -14.62 7.68
C PRO A 215 -15.69 -15.49 6.48
N THR A 216 -15.89 -16.80 6.59
CA THR A 216 -15.56 -17.73 5.50
C THR A 216 -16.64 -17.73 4.42
N THR A 217 -16.24 -18.00 3.18
CA THR A 217 -17.17 -18.15 2.05
C THR A 217 -18.26 -19.17 2.38
N GLY A 218 -19.51 -18.81 2.09
CA GLY A 218 -20.70 -19.60 2.43
C GLY A 218 -21.36 -19.24 3.75
N THR A 219 -20.71 -18.43 4.59
CA THR A 219 -21.31 -17.90 5.83
C THR A 219 -22.46 -16.95 5.48
N ILE A 220 -23.60 -17.14 6.13
CA ILE A 220 -24.73 -16.21 6.04
C ILE A 220 -24.50 -15.10 7.06
N VAL A 221 -24.34 -13.88 6.58
CA VAL A 221 -24.19 -12.67 7.38
C VAL A 221 -25.42 -11.78 7.20
N SER A 222 -25.75 -11.01 8.22
CA SER A 222 -26.85 -10.05 8.17
C SER A 222 -26.33 -8.69 7.70
N MET A 223 -26.81 -8.21 6.56
CA MET A 223 -26.38 -6.94 5.95
C MET A 223 -27.51 -5.92 5.88
N SER A 224 -27.14 -4.65 5.92
CA SER A 224 -28.05 -3.52 5.66
C SER A 224 -27.47 -2.62 4.58
N ARG A 225 -28.34 -1.87 3.89
CA ARG A 225 -27.97 -0.91 2.84
C ARG A 225 -28.18 0.52 3.29
N CYS A 226 -27.29 1.41 2.89
CA CYS A 226 -27.45 2.84 3.09
C CYS A 226 -28.48 3.38 2.09
N LYS A 227 -29.60 3.90 2.58
CA LYS A 227 -30.65 4.48 1.73
C LYS A 227 -30.21 5.81 1.12
N LEU A 228 -29.33 6.55 1.78
CA LEU A 228 -28.78 7.81 1.27
C LEU A 228 -27.91 7.57 0.03
N CYS A 229 -26.91 6.69 0.12
CA CYS A 229 -26.15 6.24 -1.05
C CYS A 229 -27.06 5.75 -2.19
N TYR A 230 -28.11 5.00 -1.86
CA TYR A 230 -29.02 4.48 -2.87
C TYR A 230 -29.79 5.59 -3.62
N ARG A 231 -30.09 6.74 -2.97
CA ARG A 231 -30.74 7.91 -3.62
C ARG A 231 -29.94 8.44 -4.80
N ILE A 232 -28.62 8.33 -4.74
CA ILE A 232 -27.70 8.74 -5.81
C ILE A 232 -27.24 7.56 -6.68
N ALA A 233 -28.00 6.45 -6.67
CA ALA A 233 -27.67 5.22 -7.38
C ALA A 233 -26.28 4.63 -7.02
N HIS A 234 -25.81 4.84 -5.80
CA HIS A 234 -24.64 4.17 -5.23
C HIS A 234 -25.09 3.09 -4.24
N ILE A 235 -24.58 1.87 -4.38
CA ILE A 235 -24.91 0.78 -3.46
C ILE A 235 -23.80 0.68 -2.43
N TYR A 236 -24.11 1.04 -1.19
CA TYR A 236 -23.28 0.77 -0.04
C TYR A 236 -24.01 -0.17 0.91
N GLN A 237 -23.37 -1.30 1.25
CA GLN A 237 -23.89 -2.31 2.16
C GLN A 237 -22.79 -2.92 3.02
N THR A 238 -23.11 -3.22 4.27
CA THR A 238 -22.21 -3.83 5.28
C THR A 238 -23.07 -4.38 6.43
N GLY A 239 -22.47 -4.95 7.46
CA GLY A 239 -23.17 -5.37 8.67
C GLY A 239 -23.93 -4.23 9.37
N VAL A 240 -24.89 -4.60 10.23
CA VAL A 240 -25.81 -3.63 10.87
C VAL A 240 -25.10 -2.61 11.77
N PRO A 241 -24.15 -2.99 12.65
CA PRO A 241 -23.39 -2.00 13.40
C PRO A 241 -22.60 -1.05 12.48
N GLN A 242 -22.04 -1.59 11.40
CA GLN A 242 -21.20 -0.89 10.44
C GLN A 242 -22.00 0.08 9.56
N ILE A 243 -23.25 -0.24 9.21
CA ILE A 243 -24.08 0.65 8.37
C ILE A 243 -24.49 1.90 9.14
N SER A 244 -24.79 1.78 10.43
CA SER A 244 -25.12 2.92 11.29
C SER A 244 -23.90 3.84 11.40
N ARG A 245 -22.72 3.27 11.67
CA ARG A 245 -21.45 4.01 11.65
C ARG A 245 -21.19 4.71 10.31
N HIS A 246 -21.39 4.01 9.19
CA HIS A 246 -21.28 4.61 7.86
C HIS A 246 -22.17 5.85 7.68
N VAL A 247 -23.44 5.75 8.05
CA VAL A 247 -24.39 6.87 7.95
C VAL A 247 -23.92 8.06 8.79
N LYS A 248 -23.46 7.81 10.02
CA LYS A 248 -22.95 8.86 10.90
C LYS A 248 -21.69 9.52 10.35
N GLU A 249 -20.77 8.72 9.84
CA GLU A 249 -19.42 9.19 9.50
C GLU A 249 -19.29 9.75 8.09
N VAL A 250 -20.07 9.22 7.14
CA VAL A 250 -20.01 9.62 5.72
C VAL A 250 -21.09 10.65 5.41
N HIS A 251 -22.27 10.56 6.05
CA HIS A 251 -23.40 11.45 5.80
C HIS A 251 -23.68 12.43 6.96
N LEU A 252 -22.82 12.44 8.00
CA LEU A 252 -22.89 13.35 9.15
C LEU A 252 -24.23 13.33 9.92
N ILE A 253 -24.92 12.19 9.94
CA ILE A 253 -26.15 12.02 10.70
C ILE A 253 -25.84 11.46 12.08
N GLU A 254 -25.94 12.28 13.12
CA GLU A 254 -25.57 11.94 14.49
C GLU A 254 -26.33 10.72 15.04
N GLU A 255 -27.62 10.62 14.74
CA GLU A 255 -28.52 9.54 15.16
C GLU A 255 -29.11 8.80 13.94
N PRO A 256 -28.40 7.80 13.38
CA PRO A 256 -28.91 6.99 12.28
C PRO A 256 -30.18 6.21 12.67
N VAL A 257 -31.25 6.31 11.87
CA VAL A 257 -32.54 5.67 12.13
C VAL A 257 -32.73 4.49 11.18
N LEU A 258 -32.96 3.31 11.74
CA LEU A 258 -33.32 2.09 11.01
C LEU A 258 -34.64 2.29 10.25
N GLY A 259 -34.68 1.85 9.00
CA GLY A 259 -35.85 2.03 8.14
C GLY A 259 -35.92 3.40 7.47
N GLU A 260 -35.22 4.41 7.96
CA GLU A 260 -35.15 5.74 7.34
C GLU A 260 -33.81 5.96 6.61
N HIS A 261 -32.69 5.86 7.32
CA HIS A 261 -31.35 6.09 6.78
C HIS A 261 -30.71 4.83 6.20
N TYR A 262 -31.07 3.66 6.72
CA TYR A 262 -30.61 2.37 6.23
C TYR A 262 -31.71 1.31 6.31
N THR A 263 -31.56 0.22 5.57
CA THR A 263 -32.59 -0.83 5.48
C THR A 263 -32.59 -1.76 6.69
N GLU A 264 -33.73 -2.42 6.91
CA GLU A 264 -33.79 -3.64 7.70
C GLU A 264 -32.71 -4.64 7.27
N PRO A 265 -32.14 -5.41 8.22
CA PRO A 265 -31.12 -6.38 7.90
C PRO A 265 -31.68 -7.50 7.03
N PHE A 266 -30.91 -7.94 6.04
CA PHE A 266 -31.25 -9.03 5.15
C PHE A 266 -30.12 -10.07 5.10
N PRO A 267 -30.45 -11.36 4.90
CA PRO A 267 -29.43 -12.40 4.81
C PRO A 267 -28.61 -12.22 3.53
N TYR A 268 -27.30 -12.32 3.66
CA TYR A 268 -26.35 -12.29 2.56
C TYR A 268 -25.35 -13.44 2.71
N ARG A 269 -25.04 -14.13 1.62
CA ARG A 269 -24.04 -15.20 1.61
C ARG A 269 -22.71 -14.62 1.13
N VAL A 270 -21.69 -14.67 1.99
CA VAL A 270 -20.31 -14.26 1.68
C VAL A 270 -19.69 -15.18 0.64
#